data_AF-A0A7S0XMZ2-F1
#
_entry.id   AF-A0A7S0XMZ2-F1
#
_cell.length_a   1.000
_cell.length_b   1.000
_cell.length_c   1.000
_cell.angle_alpha   90.00
_cell.angle_beta   90.00
_cell.angle_gamma   90.00
#
_symmetry.space_group_name_H-M   'P 1'
#
loop_
_entity.id
_entity.type
_entity.pdbx_description
1 polymer ?
#
loop_
_entity_poly.entity_id
_entity_poly.type
_entity_poly.pdbx_seq_one_letter_code
_entity_poly.pdbx_strand_id
1 'polypeptide(L)'
;MYELRMYAVYKRIECDKEKARNYYFYSFVGTIIYGHGRLQNVNKLSAKLVSLLSDAAFLGICEKLILILVCNPAAAADDTDSNFVSYLALDEQHTQCWSGKHQHYAAVSLLLIGYYIPLSTMIAPMFDEVPGQDDEGENEAEDDAEKNEEEKSKLKQFLALENCVDFVRPFISAVTVTKCFMLISATFLFKGGVYGTIVCDSIACLALLFFTLHWSFDNLQRYGLTQNEPGFPFGVSLIRSLGFFASIVGCIVETLKAAKVIDTTLDFILLFSFIFIATLVLIVVLWKYHSKFNQFDDDVDVNLLLHYNRDTKQIEVVSPTSSKNISD
;
A
#
# COMPACT_ATOMS: atom_id res chain seq x y z
N MET A 1 22.21 -0.36 -13.61
CA MET A 1 23.52 0.07 -14.16
C MET A 1 23.55 1.52 -14.66
N TYR A 2 22.43 2.09 -15.11
CA TYR A 2 22.38 3.47 -15.60
C TYR A 2 22.87 4.50 -14.55
N GLU A 3 22.43 4.37 -13.29
CA GLU A 3 22.82 5.29 -12.21
C GLU A 3 24.33 5.35 -11.98
N LEU A 4 24.99 4.18 -11.92
CA LEU A 4 26.45 4.08 -11.76
C LEU A 4 27.21 4.67 -12.97
N ARG A 5 26.63 4.54 -14.18
CA ARG A 5 27.19 5.14 -15.39
C ARG A 5 27.11 6.66 -15.32
N MET A 6 25.96 7.22 -14.94
CA MET A 6 25.79 8.67 -14.80
C MET A 6 26.67 9.25 -13.70
N TYR A 7 26.79 8.56 -12.56
CA TYR A 7 27.77 8.89 -11.53
C TYR A 7 29.20 8.96 -12.08
N ALA A 8 29.60 7.96 -12.87
CA ALA A 8 30.94 7.93 -13.48
C ALA A 8 31.15 9.07 -14.49
N VAL A 9 30.13 9.43 -15.26
CA VAL A 9 30.15 10.57 -16.19
C VAL A 9 30.37 11.87 -15.42
N TYR A 10 29.53 12.17 -14.41
CA TYR A 10 29.68 13.38 -13.60
C TYR A 10 31.04 13.45 -12.91
N LYS A 11 31.51 12.33 -12.36
CA LYS A 11 32.77 12.29 -11.60
C LYS A 11 34.02 12.39 -12.47
N ARG A 12 34.05 11.73 -13.63
CA ARG A 12 35.29 11.57 -14.44
C ARG A 12 35.31 12.39 -15.71
N ILE A 13 34.16 12.62 -16.34
CA ILE A 13 34.08 13.33 -17.61
C ILE A 13 33.83 14.81 -17.33
N GLU A 14 32.77 15.12 -16.59
CA GLU A 14 32.41 16.51 -16.27
C GLU A 14 33.23 17.10 -15.12
N CYS A 15 33.94 16.25 -14.36
CA CYS A 15 34.73 16.62 -13.19
C CYS A 15 33.96 17.38 -12.08
N ASP A 16 32.62 17.33 -12.10
CA ASP A 16 31.75 17.93 -11.09
C ASP A 16 31.51 16.93 -9.95
N LYS A 17 32.32 17.06 -8.91
CA LYS A 17 32.28 16.18 -7.73
C LYS A 17 31.01 16.34 -6.91
N GLU A 18 30.44 17.54 -6.86
CA GLU A 18 29.26 17.83 -6.04
C GLU A 18 28.03 17.22 -6.68
N LYS A 19 27.84 17.42 -7.98
CA LYS A 19 26.77 16.80 -8.75
C LYS A 19 26.89 15.29 -8.76
N ALA A 20 28.10 14.74 -8.92
CA ALA A 20 28.32 13.30 -8.82
C ALA A 20 27.94 12.76 -7.42
N ARG A 21 28.31 13.47 -6.35
CA ARG A 21 27.96 13.07 -4.97
C ARG A 21 26.45 13.10 -4.76
N ASN A 22 25.78 14.18 -5.16
CA ASN A 22 24.33 14.31 -5.03
C ASN A 22 23.61 13.24 -5.85
N TYR A 23 24.05 12.99 -7.08
CA TYR A 23 23.47 11.95 -7.94
C TYR A 23 23.64 10.55 -7.33
N TYR A 24 24.81 10.23 -6.76
CA TYR A 24 25.01 8.97 -6.06
C TYR A 24 24.23 8.89 -4.75
N PHE A 25 24.17 9.97 -3.99
CA PHE A 25 23.43 10.04 -2.72
C PHE A 25 21.96 9.67 -2.96
N TYR A 26 21.28 10.37 -3.88
CA TYR A 26 19.87 10.11 -4.22
C TYR A 26 19.63 8.93 -5.17
N SER A 27 20.67 8.18 -5.55
CA SER A 27 20.52 6.94 -6.32
C SER A 27 19.86 5.85 -5.49
N PHE A 28 19.42 4.76 -6.12
CA PHE A 28 18.88 3.60 -5.40
C PHE A 28 19.89 3.02 -4.40
N VAL A 29 21.13 2.86 -4.86
CA VAL A 29 22.22 2.31 -4.03
C VAL A 29 22.57 3.28 -2.89
N GLY A 30 22.64 4.58 -3.17
CA GLY A 30 22.89 5.60 -2.16
C GLY A 30 21.79 5.64 -1.11
N THR A 31 20.53 5.59 -1.54
CA THR A 31 19.36 5.57 -0.65
C THR A 31 19.40 4.40 0.33
N ILE A 32 19.82 3.21 -0.12
CA ILE A 32 19.99 2.03 0.74
C ILE A 32 21.17 2.21 1.71
N ILE A 33 22.34 2.67 1.22
CA ILE A 33 23.55 2.78 2.05
C ILE A 33 23.42 3.88 3.10
N TYR A 34 22.86 5.03 2.73
CA TYR A 34 22.74 6.21 3.59
C TYR A 34 21.41 6.26 4.35
N GLY A 35 20.42 5.47 3.95
CA GLY A 35 19.15 5.33 4.68
C GLY A 35 18.26 6.58 4.69
N HIS A 36 18.44 7.52 3.76
CA HIS A 36 17.61 8.75 3.73
C HIS A 36 16.23 8.55 3.06
N GLY A 37 15.99 7.42 2.39
CA GLY A 37 14.67 7.04 1.87
C GLY A 37 14.09 7.94 0.78
N ARG A 38 14.91 8.70 0.04
CA ARG A 38 14.46 9.63 -1.02
C ARG A 38 15.13 9.31 -2.34
N LEU A 39 14.47 8.55 -3.22
CA LEU A 39 15.03 8.27 -4.54
C LEU A 39 14.81 9.45 -5.50
N GLN A 40 15.85 9.80 -6.25
CA GLN A 40 15.75 10.73 -7.39
C GLN A 40 16.34 10.08 -8.65
N ASN A 41 15.91 10.55 -9.81
CA ASN A 41 16.46 10.15 -11.12
C ASN A 41 16.28 8.65 -11.46
N VAL A 42 15.20 8.04 -10.95
CA VAL A 42 14.84 6.68 -11.31
C VAL A 42 14.13 6.67 -12.66
N ASN A 43 14.35 5.63 -13.46
CA ASN A 43 13.54 5.41 -14.65
C ASN A 43 12.07 5.13 -14.26
N LYS A 44 11.13 5.93 -14.78
CA LYS A 44 9.68 5.78 -14.56
C LYS A 44 9.19 4.36 -14.82
N LEU A 45 9.71 3.71 -15.86
CA LEU A 45 9.33 2.34 -16.19
C LEU A 45 9.71 1.38 -15.04
N SER A 46 10.90 1.52 -14.46
CA SER A 46 11.31 0.67 -13.35
C SER A 46 10.51 0.93 -12.08
N ALA A 47 10.20 2.19 -11.77
CA ALA A 47 9.35 2.53 -10.62
C ALA A 47 7.95 1.89 -10.78
N LYS A 48 7.32 2.08 -11.94
CA LYS A 48 6.02 1.47 -12.25
C LYS A 48 6.05 -0.06 -12.21
N LEU A 49 7.12 -0.69 -12.73
CA LEU A 49 7.26 -2.15 -12.67
C LEU A 49 7.43 -2.64 -11.22
N VAL A 50 8.23 -1.96 -10.41
CA VAL A 50 8.44 -2.32 -9.00
C VAL A 50 7.16 -2.14 -8.20
N SER A 51 6.43 -1.03 -8.41
CA SER A 51 5.13 -0.75 -7.80
C SER A 51 4.10 -1.81 -8.22
N LEU A 52 3.95 -2.07 -9.53
CA LEU A 52 3.06 -3.12 -10.05
C LEU A 52 3.39 -4.52 -9.48
N LEU A 53 4.67 -4.88 -9.44
CA LEU A 53 5.11 -6.16 -8.89
C LEU A 53 4.87 -6.23 -7.38
N SER A 54 5.04 -5.13 -6.64
CA SER A 54 4.96 -5.13 -5.18
C SER A 54 3.56 -4.92 -4.62
N ASP A 55 2.66 -4.37 -5.41
CA ASP A 55 1.27 -4.14 -4.99
C ASP A 55 0.33 -5.16 -5.61
N ALA A 56 0.28 -5.25 -6.94
CA ALA A 56 -0.70 -6.07 -7.65
C ALA A 56 -0.29 -7.55 -7.68
N ALA A 57 0.98 -7.85 -7.94
CA ALA A 57 1.46 -9.23 -8.07
C ALA A 57 1.87 -9.87 -6.73
N PHE A 58 1.95 -9.09 -5.65
CA PHE A 58 2.50 -9.52 -4.37
C PHE A 58 1.86 -10.76 -3.77
N LEU A 59 0.53 -10.73 -3.63
CA LEU A 59 -0.20 -11.86 -3.07
C LEU A 59 -0.04 -13.11 -3.93
N GLY A 60 -0.15 -12.97 -5.26
CA GLY A 60 -0.01 -14.08 -6.20
C GLY A 60 1.38 -14.72 -6.16
N ILE A 61 2.45 -13.91 -6.15
CA ILE A 61 3.82 -14.42 -6.10
C ILE A 61 4.10 -15.08 -4.74
N CYS A 62 3.77 -14.41 -3.63
CA CYS A 62 3.99 -14.95 -2.29
C CYS A 62 3.21 -16.24 -2.05
N GLU A 63 1.96 -16.33 -2.51
CA GLU A 63 1.14 -17.54 -2.40
C GLU A 63 1.79 -18.72 -3.12
N LYS A 64 2.24 -18.55 -4.36
CA LYS A 64 2.87 -19.63 -5.12
C LYS A 64 4.21 -20.06 -4.53
N LEU A 65 5.02 -19.10 -4.07
CA LEU A 65 6.29 -19.43 -3.41
C LEU A 65 6.08 -20.17 -2.09
N ILE A 66 5.09 -19.77 -1.30
CA ILE A 66 4.75 -20.44 -0.04
C ILE A 66 4.15 -21.82 -0.31
N LEU A 67 3.30 -21.97 -1.32
CA LEU A 67 2.67 -23.24 -1.68
C LEU A 67 3.69 -24.30 -2.13
N ILE A 68 4.85 -23.89 -2.67
CA ILE A 68 6.00 -24.78 -2.94
C ILE A 68 6.63 -25.32 -1.64
N LEU A 69 6.46 -24.65 -0.50
CA LEU A 69 7.02 -25.08 0.80
C LEU A 69 6.08 -26.01 1.59
N VAL A 70 4.85 -26.19 1.12
CA VAL A 70 3.82 -26.95 1.85
C VAL A 70 3.89 -28.41 1.50
N CYS A 71 3.85 -29.25 2.53
CA CYS A 71 3.68 -30.68 2.35
C CYS A 71 2.33 -31.14 2.87
N ASN A 72 1.66 -31.96 2.07
CA ASN A 72 0.51 -32.71 2.52
C ASN A 72 1.01 -34.04 3.12
N PRO A 73 0.64 -34.34 4.37
CA PRO A 73 0.80 -35.70 4.84
C PRO A 73 -0.09 -36.58 3.98
N ALA A 74 0.48 -37.60 3.32
CA ALA A 74 -0.38 -38.59 2.68
C ALA A 74 -1.27 -39.19 3.76
N ALA A 75 -2.59 -39.10 3.58
CA ALA A 75 -3.49 -39.96 4.32
C ALA A 75 -3.08 -41.38 3.94
N ALA A 76 -2.45 -42.09 4.87
CA ALA A 76 -2.15 -43.50 4.71
C ALA A 76 -3.49 -44.22 4.54
N ALA A 77 -3.92 -44.38 3.29
CA ALA A 77 -4.96 -45.29 2.91
C ALA A 77 -4.34 -46.68 3.05
N ASP A 78 -4.73 -47.37 4.13
CA ASP A 78 -4.44 -48.78 4.38
C ASP A 78 -3.00 -49.22 4.10
N ASP A 79 -2.11 -49.07 5.08
CA ASP A 79 -1.44 -50.26 5.62
C ASP A 79 -0.48 -49.91 6.76
N THR A 80 -0.44 -50.85 7.69
CA THR A 80 0.07 -50.87 9.04
C THR A 80 1.58 -50.71 9.25
N ASP A 81 2.32 -49.94 8.42
CA ASP A 81 3.76 -49.73 8.63
C ASP A 81 4.18 -48.26 8.76
N SER A 82 4.93 -48.00 9.83
CA SER A 82 5.13 -46.75 10.55
C SER A 82 5.96 -45.65 9.87
N ASN A 83 6.03 -45.59 8.54
CA ASN A 83 6.76 -44.53 7.84
C ASN A 83 5.78 -43.51 7.24
N PHE A 84 5.52 -42.46 8.00
CA PHE A 84 4.71 -41.32 7.57
C PHE A 84 5.43 -40.55 6.44
N VAL A 85 5.19 -40.95 5.19
CA VAL A 85 5.73 -40.24 4.03
C VAL A 85 4.82 -39.06 3.72
N SER A 86 5.37 -37.85 3.76
CA SER A 86 4.69 -36.63 3.32
C SER A 86 5.14 -36.29 1.90
N TYR A 87 4.22 -35.77 1.10
CA TYR A 87 4.48 -35.37 -0.29
C TYR A 87 4.26 -33.86 -0.45
N LEU A 88 4.85 -33.28 -1.48
CA LEU A 88 4.65 -31.89 -1.84
C LEU A 88 3.17 -31.64 -2.18
N ALA A 89 2.56 -30.57 -1.65
CA ALA A 89 1.14 -30.29 -1.88
C ALA A 89 0.78 -30.05 -3.36
N LEU A 90 1.74 -29.57 -4.17
CA LEU A 90 1.59 -29.40 -5.62
C LEU A 90 1.66 -30.70 -6.42
N ASP A 91 2.33 -31.71 -5.87
CA ASP A 91 2.70 -32.94 -6.56
C ASP A 91 2.66 -34.08 -5.54
N GLU A 92 1.42 -34.44 -5.20
CA GLU A 92 1.10 -35.39 -4.12
C GLU A 92 1.64 -36.80 -4.36
N GLN A 93 2.14 -37.12 -5.57
CA GLN A 93 2.50 -38.48 -5.96
C GLN A 93 3.99 -38.70 -6.24
N HIS A 94 4.73 -37.69 -6.70
CA HIS A 94 6.11 -37.93 -7.16
C HIS A 94 7.19 -37.31 -6.30
N THR A 95 6.89 -36.25 -5.56
CA THR A 95 7.92 -35.48 -4.86
C THR A 95 7.78 -35.62 -3.35
N GLN A 96 8.70 -36.38 -2.73
CA GLN A 96 8.76 -36.52 -1.27
C GLN A 96 9.15 -35.20 -0.58
N CYS A 97 8.52 -34.94 0.57
CA CYS A 97 8.71 -33.73 1.34
C CYS A 97 10.17 -33.58 1.81
N TRP A 98 10.75 -32.38 1.65
CA TRP A 98 12.12 -32.02 2.05
C TRP A 98 13.26 -32.91 1.52
N SER A 99 13.01 -33.74 0.51
CA SER A 99 14.01 -34.64 -0.07
C SER A 99 14.16 -34.41 -1.58
N GLY A 100 15.36 -34.68 -2.11
CA GLY A 100 15.67 -34.59 -3.53
C GLY A 100 15.31 -33.24 -4.16
N LYS A 101 14.39 -33.25 -5.13
CA LYS A 101 13.96 -32.06 -5.88
C LYS A 101 13.27 -31.00 -5.01
N HIS A 102 12.46 -31.42 -4.03
CA HIS A 102 11.76 -30.46 -3.18
C HIS A 102 12.74 -29.62 -2.36
N GLN A 103 13.84 -30.21 -1.87
CA GLN A 103 14.86 -29.45 -1.14
C GLN A 103 15.40 -28.28 -1.96
N HIS A 104 15.64 -28.47 -3.25
CA HIS A 104 16.09 -27.40 -4.15
C HIS A 104 15.02 -26.35 -4.40
N TYR A 105 13.77 -26.76 -4.65
CA TYR A 105 12.65 -25.82 -4.83
C TYR A 105 12.41 -25.01 -3.56
N ALA A 106 12.44 -25.64 -2.39
CA ALA A 106 12.27 -24.98 -1.11
C ALA A 106 13.39 -23.97 -0.85
N ALA A 107 14.65 -24.32 -1.14
CA ALA A 107 15.77 -23.40 -0.98
C ALA A 107 15.62 -22.16 -1.90
N VAL A 108 15.23 -22.36 -3.17
CA VAL A 108 14.98 -21.26 -4.11
C VAL A 108 13.80 -20.41 -3.65
N SER A 109 12.69 -21.03 -3.24
CA SER A 109 11.50 -20.31 -2.76
C SER A 109 11.80 -19.49 -1.52
N LEU A 110 12.53 -20.02 -0.54
CA LEU A 110 12.94 -19.28 0.65
C LEU A 110 13.85 -18.09 0.31
N LEU A 111 14.78 -18.27 -0.63
CA LEU A 111 15.62 -17.18 -1.11
C LEU A 111 14.77 -16.10 -1.79
N LEU A 112 13.87 -16.48 -2.70
CA LEU A 112 12.99 -15.54 -3.39
C LEU A 112 12.09 -14.79 -2.41
N ILE A 113 11.45 -15.47 -1.46
CA ILE A 113 10.64 -14.85 -0.41
C ILE A 113 11.48 -13.86 0.41
N GLY A 114 12.70 -14.28 0.81
CA GLY A 114 13.62 -13.47 1.60
C GLY A 114 14.06 -12.16 0.93
N TYR A 115 14.10 -12.11 -0.40
CA TYR A 115 14.35 -10.86 -1.14
C TYR A 115 13.08 -10.11 -1.51
N TYR A 116 12.03 -10.84 -1.90
CA TYR A 116 10.81 -10.25 -2.44
C TYR A 116 10.00 -9.54 -1.35
N ILE A 117 9.89 -10.10 -0.14
CA ILE A 117 9.19 -9.43 0.96
C ILE A 117 9.85 -8.07 1.28
N PRO A 118 11.16 -7.98 1.58
CA PRO A 118 11.81 -6.69 1.82
C PRO A 118 11.71 -5.73 0.64
N LEU A 119 11.81 -6.24 -0.61
CA LEU A 119 11.63 -5.43 -1.80
C LEU A 119 10.24 -4.77 -1.80
N SER A 120 9.18 -5.52 -1.54
CA SER A 120 7.82 -4.98 -1.54
C SER A 120 7.48 -4.15 -0.30
N THR A 121 8.00 -4.51 0.88
CA THR A 121 7.65 -3.80 2.13
C THR A 121 8.48 -2.55 2.40
N MET A 122 9.75 -2.54 1.98
CA MET A 122 10.69 -1.46 2.28
C MET A 122 11.07 -0.66 1.05
N ILE A 123 11.26 -1.35 -0.09
CA ILE A 123 11.85 -0.73 -1.27
C ILE A 123 10.79 -0.11 -2.19
N ALA A 124 9.69 -0.81 -2.46
CA ALA A 124 8.63 -0.32 -3.33
C ALA A 124 8.05 1.04 -2.90
N PRO A 125 7.78 1.30 -1.61
CA PRO A 125 7.30 2.61 -1.18
C PRO A 125 8.26 3.75 -1.52
N MET A 126 9.57 3.49 -1.61
CA MET A 126 10.56 4.52 -1.97
C MET A 126 10.52 4.89 -3.47
N PHE A 127 9.90 4.06 -4.32
CA PHE A 127 9.74 4.32 -5.75
C PHE A 127 8.51 5.18 -6.08
N ASP A 128 7.51 5.21 -5.19
CA ASP A 128 6.30 6.01 -5.35
C ASP A 128 6.54 7.52 -5.05
N GLU A 129 7.72 7.88 -4.57
CA GLU A 129 8.00 9.22 -4.00
C GLU A 129 8.69 10.19 -4.95
N VAL A 130 8.83 9.88 -6.24
CA VAL A 130 9.62 10.72 -7.15
C VAL A 130 8.83 12.01 -7.45
N PRO A 131 9.09 13.14 -6.76
CA PRO A 131 8.25 14.32 -6.88
C PRO A 131 8.60 15.06 -8.16
N GLY A 132 7.60 15.54 -8.90
CA GLY A 132 7.79 16.52 -9.96
C GLY A 132 8.23 15.99 -11.32
N GLN A 133 8.09 14.68 -11.59
CA GLN A 133 8.45 14.16 -12.91
C GLN A 133 7.28 14.11 -13.90
N ASP A 134 6.04 14.28 -13.45
CA ASP A 134 4.85 14.15 -14.30
C ASP A 134 4.33 15.47 -14.87
N ASP A 135 4.85 16.61 -14.43
CA ASP A 135 4.39 17.94 -14.88
C ASP A 135 5.29 18.60 -15.96
N GLU A 136 6.51 18.09 -16.20
CA GLU A 136 7.46 18.76 -17.13
C GLU A 136 7.34 18.31 -18.60
N GLY A 137 6.42 17.41 -18.94
CA GLY A 137 6.36 16.77 -20.27
C GLY A 137 5.17 17.10 -21.17
N GLU A 138 4.12 17.78 -20.67
CA GLU A 138 2.87 18.01 -21.43
C GLU A 138 2.64 19.48 -21.82
N ASN A 139 3.54 20.42 -21.48
CA ASN A 139 3.33 21.87 -21.65
C ASN A 139 3.80 22.50 -22.99
N GLU A 140 4.03 21.74 -24.06
CA GLU A 140 4.45 22.33 -25.36
C GLU A 140 3.40 22.26 -26.47
N ALA A 141 2.18 21.77 -26.22
CA ALA A 141 1.13 21.78 -27.22
C ALA A 141 -0.27 21.75 -26.62
N GLU A 142 -0.84 22.90 -26.21
CA GLU A 142 -2.28 23.21 -26.30
C GLU A 142 -2.61 24.56 -25.62
N ASP A 143 -2.53 25.65 -26.38
CA ASP A 143 -2.88 27.01 -25.95
C ASP A 143 -4.39 27.33 -26.05
N ASP A 144 -5.29 26.35 -26.22
CA ASP A 144 -6.72 26.64 -26.53
C ASP A 144 -7.78 25.81 -25.77
N ALA A 145 -7.43 25.10 -24.68
CA ALA A 145 -8.37 24.23 -23.93
C ALA A 145 -8.56 24.58 -22.42
N GLU A 146 -8.41 25.85 -22.07
CA GLU A 146 -8.23 26.36 -20.70
C GLU A 146 -9.36 26.12 -19.67
N LYS A 147 -10.55 25.63 -20.04
CA LYS A 147 -11.69 25.49 -19.11
C LYS A 147 -12.12 24.09 -18.73
N ASN A 148 -11.75 23.06 -19.51
CA ASN A 148 -12.04 21.66 -19.16
C ASN A 148 -10.87 20.96 -18.48
N GLU A 149 -9.66 21.53 -18.54
CA GLU A 149 -8.49 20.98 -17.89
C GLU A 149 -8.46 21.24 -16.38
N GLU A 150 -9.03 22.34 -15.90
CA GLU A 150 -9.03 22.65 -14.47
C GLU A 150 -9.82 21.62 -13.64
N GLU A 151 -10.97 21.14 -14.13
CA GLU A 151 -11.74 20.08 -13.46
C GLU A 151 -11.07 18.71 -13.59
N LYS A 152 -10.52 18.37 -14.77
CA LYS A 152 -9.75 17.13 -14.94
C LYS A 152 -8.49 17.12 -14.09
N SER A 153 -7.82 18.26 -13.96
CA SER A 153 -6.64 18.46 -13.12
C SER A 153 -7.01 18.22 -11.67
N LYS A 154 -8.08 18.83 -11.14
CA LYS A 154 -8.53 18.59 -9.75
C LYS A 154 -8.90 17.14 -9.48
N LEU A 155 -9.59 16.46 -10.41
CA LEU A 155 -9.96 15.05 -10.25
C LEU A 155 -8.72 14.14 -10.36
N LYS A 156 -7.76 14.47 -11.23
CA LYS A 156 -6.47 13.78 -11.36
C LYS A 156 -5.59 14.04 -10.14
N GLN A 157 -5.63 15.24 -9.54
CA GLN A 157 -4.96 15.59 -8.28
C GLN A 157 -5.59 14.89 -7.07
N PHE A 158 -6.92 14.77 -7.06
CA PHE A 158 -7.66 14.04 -6.01
C PHE A 158 -7.45 12.53 -6.10
N LEU A 159 -7.26 12.00 -7.32
CA LEU A 159 -6.86 10.61 -7.58
C LEU A 159 -5.35 10.39 -7.43
N ALA A 160 -4.53 11.42 -7.60
CA ALA A 160 -3.09 11.44 -7.32
C ALA A 160 -2.88 11.47 -5.80
N LEU A 161 -3.22 10.35 -5.18
CA LEU A 161 -3.03 10.04 -3.78
C LEU A 161 -1.54 9.89 -3.38
N GLU A 162 -0.64 10.29 -4.27
CA GLU A 162 0.82 10.17 -4.14
C GLU A 162 1.41 11.19 -3.16
N ASN A 163 0.80 12.35 -2.89
CA ASN A 163 1.48 13.42 -2.13
C ASN A 163 1.43 13.33 -0.58
N CYS A 164 0.85 12.28 0.01
CA CYS A 164 0.84 12.06 1.47
C CYS A 164 1.93 11.08 1.96
N VAL A 165 3.11 11.19 1.36
CA VAL A 165 4.15 10.14 1.31
C VAL A 165 4.68 9.70 2.67
N ASP A 166 4.93 10.63 3.60
CA ASP A 166 5.71 10.30 4.81
C ASP A 166 4.91 9.51 5.87
N PHE A 167 3.59 9.65 5.92
CA PHE A 167 2.72 8.88 6.83
C PHE A 167 2.17 7.59 6.20
N VAL A 168 2.19 7.47 4.87
CA VAL A 168 1.67 6.30 4.16
C VAL A 168 2.63 5.11 4.28
N ARG A 169 3.94 5.32 4.40
CA ARG A 169 4.95 4.23 4.42
C ARG A 169 4.77 3.23 5.58
N PRO A 170 4.65 3.67 6.84
CA PRO A 170 4.46 2.73 7.97
C PRO A 170 3.16 1.95 7.83
N PHE A 171 2.12 2.60 7.31
CA PHE A 171 0.82 1.98 7.07
C PHE A 171 0.88 0.91 5.98
N ILE A 172 1.42 1.22 4.78
CA ILE A 172 1.57 0.24 3.70
C ILE A 172 2.45 -0.92 4.16
N SER A 173 3.55 -0.64 4.85
CA SER A 173 4.41 -1.67 5.41
C SER A 173 3.64 -2.59 6.38
N ALA A 174 2.86 -2.02 7.31
CA ALA A 174 2.03 -2.79 8.24
C ALA A 174 0.97 -3.64 7.51
N VAL A 175 0.34 -3.12 6.47
CA VAL A 175 -0.62 -3.86 5.63
C VAL A 175 0.07 -5.05 4.95
N THR A 176 1.23 -4.84 4.35
CA THR A 176 1.98 -5.88 3.66
C THR A 176 2.50 -6.95 4.62
N VAL A 177 2.98 -6.55 5.81
CA VAL A 177 3.36 -7.49 6.87
C VAL A 177 2.15 -8.32 7.32
N THR A 178 0.98 -7.70 7.47
CA THR A 178 -0.24 -8.40 7.86
C THR A 178 -0.69 -9.39 6.79
N LYS A 179 -0.57 -9.03 5.50
CA LYS A 179 -0.81 -9.94 4.37
C LYS A 179 0.15 -11.13 4.39
N CYS A 180 1.45 -10.90 4.62
CA CYS A 180 2.43 -11.98 4.79
C CYS A 180 2.05 -12.92 5.94
N PHE A 181 1.71 -12.34 7.09
CA PHE A 181 1.31 -13.10 8.27
C PHE A 181 0.08 -13.95 8.00
N MET A 182 -0.94 -13.37 7.34
CA MET A 182 -2.15 -14.07 6.92
C MET A 182 -1.82 -15.26 6.01
N LEU A 183 -0.98 -15.04 4.99
CA LEU A 183 -0.61 -16.06 4.02
C LEU A 183 0.16 -17.21 4.70
N ILE A 184 1.19 -16.88 5.48
CA ILE A 184 1.98 -17.86 6.23
C ILE A 184 1.07 -18.63 7.21
N SER A 185 0.20 -17.93 7.94
CA SER A 185 -0.68 -18.57 8.92
C SER A 185 -1.71 -19.49 8.26
N ALA A 186 -2.39 -19.03 7.20
CA ALA A 186 -3.35 -19.84 6.45
C ALA A 186 -2.71 -21.10 5.89
N THR A 187 -1.50 -20.96 5.34
CA THR A 187 -0.83 -22.06 4.69
C THR A 187 -0.19 -23.05 5.67
N PHE A 188 0.52 -22.58 6.71
CA PHE A 188 1.23 -23.47 7.63
C PHE A 188 0.37 -24.00 8.79
N LEU A 189 -0.49 -23.17 9.40
CA LEU A 189 -1.29 -23.60 10.55
C LEU A 189 -2.46 -24.47 10.12
N PHE A 190 -3.05 -24.18 8.97
CA PHE A 190 -4.26 -24.84 8.51
C PHE A 190 -4.06 -25.70 7.26
N LYS A 191 -2.80 -25.89 6.82
CA LYS A 191 -2.45 -26.71 5.64
C LYS A 191 -3.22 -26.30 4.37
N GLY A 192 -3.57 -25.01 4.25
CA GLY A 192 -4.39 -24.52 3.14
C GLY A 192 -5.86 -24.97 3.18
N GLY A 193 -6.35 -25.48 4.31
CA GLY A 193 -7.76 -25.80 4.48
C GLY A 193 -8.63 -24.54 4.41
N VAL A 194 -9.76 -24.62 3.68
CA VAL A 194 -10.68 -23.50 3.42
C VAL A 194 -11.06 -22.76 4.71
N TYR A 195 -11.49 -23.47 5.74
CA TYR A 195 -11.88 -22.87 7.03
C TYR A 195 -10.74 -22.13 7.72
N GLY A 196 -9.52 -22.64 7.60
CA GLY A 196 -8.35 -22.02 8.20
C GLY A 196 -7.96 -20.73 7.51
N THR A 197 -8.02 -20.72 6.18
CA THR A 197 -7.81 -19.52 5.38
C THR A 197 -8.84 -18.45 5.75
N ILE A 198 -10.12 -18.82 5.83
CA ILE A 198 -11.21 -17.90 6.23
C ILE A 198 -10.95 -17.31 7.63
N VAL A 199 -10.55 -18.13 8.60
CA VAL A 199 -10.28 -17.66 9.97
C VAL A 199 -9.07 -16.72 10.01
N CYS A 200 -7.97 -17.08 9.33
CA CYS A 200 -6.79 -16.23 9.23
C CYS A 200 -7.10 -14.89 8.57
N ASP A 201 -7.83 -14.89 7.45
CA ASP A 201 -8.21 -13.68 6.73
C ASP A 201 -9.15 -12.82 7.58
N SER A 202 -10.12 -13.44 8.27
CA SER A 202 -11.01 -12.72 9.19
C SER A 202 -10.24 -12.01 10.30
N ILE A 203 -9.27 -12.69 10.93
CA ILE A 203 -8.45 -12.10 12.00
C ILE A 203 -7.57 -10.96 11.45
N ALA A 204 -6.93 -11.18 10.30
CA ALA A 204 -6.06 -10.20 9.67
C ALA A 204 -6.84 -8.93 9.25
N CYS A 205 -7.97 -9.11 8.58
CA CYS A 205 -8.85 -8.02 8.16
C CYS A 205 -9.43 -7.26 9.35
N LEU A 206 -9.80 -7.95 10.43
CA LEU A 206 -10.28 -7.30 11.65
C LEU A 206 -9.17 -6.48 12.33
N ALA A 207 -7.95 -7.01 12.42
CA ALA A 207 -6.81 -6.27 12.94
C ALA A 207 -6.48 -5.02 12.10
N LEU A 208 -6.48 -5.15 10.77
CA LEU A 208 -6.27 -4.02 9.85
C LEU A 208 -7.39 -2.99 9.93
N LEU A 209 -8.64 -3.43 10.07
CA LEU A 209 -9.79 -2.55 10.25
C LEU A 209 -9.63 -1.71 11.53
N PHE A 210 -9.36 -2.35 12.67
CA PHE A 210 -9.17 -1.64 13.94
C PHE A 210 -7.97 -0.70 13.91
N PHE A 211 -6.84 -1.14 13.37
CA PHE A 211 -5.65 -0.33 13.23
C PHE A 211 -5.92 0.90 12.34
N THR A 212 -6.53 0.70 11.18
CA THR A 212 -6.85 1.78 10.24
C THR A 212 -7.85 2.76 10.83
N LEU A 213 -8.92 2.28 11.47
CA LEU A 213 -9.91 3.14 12.12
C LEU A 213 -9.28 3.94 13.27
N HIS A 214 -8.54 3.28 14.17
CA HIS A 214 -7.87 3.96 15.29
C HIS A 214 -6.91 5.04 14.79
N TRP A 215 -6.08 4.71 13.80
CA TRP A 215 -5.16 5.65 13.17
C TRP A 215 -5.90 6.82 12.51
N SER A 216 -6.99 6.54 11.80
CA SER A 216 -7.82 7.57 11.13
C SER A 216 -8.43 8.54 12.13
N PHE A 217 -8.96 8.03 13.24
CA PHE A 217 -9.59 8.84 14.28
C PHE A 217 -8.57 9.62 15.10
N ASP A 218 -7.42 9.04 15.43
CA ASP A 218 -6.33 9.74 16.13
C ASP A 218 -5.79 10.89 15.26
N ASN A 219 -5.60 10.66 13.96
CA ASN A 219 -5.22 11.73 13.03
C ASN A 219 -6.29 12.81 12.92
N LEU A 220 -7.57 12.42 12.80
CA LEU A 220 -8.68 13.37 12.76
C LEU A 220 -8.74 14.22 14.04
N GLN A 221 -8.47 13.63 15.20
CA GLN A 221 -8.46 14.32 16.49
C GLN A 221 -7.25 15.27 16.63
N ARG A 222 -6.08 14.89 16.10
CA ARG A 222 -4.85 15.69 16.20
C ARG A 222 -4.81 16.86 15.23
N TYR A 223 -5.23 16.65 13.99
CA TYR A 223 -5.05 17.60 12.89
C TYR A 223 -6.35 18.29 12.47
N GLY A 224 -7.51 17.84 12.96
CA GLY A 224 -8.79 18.31 12.46
C GLY A 224 -9.03 17.91 11.00
N LEU A 225 -10.10 18.44 10.41
CA LEU A 225 -10.43 18.24 8.99
C LEU A 225 -9.82 19.29 8.05
N THR A 226 -9.28 20.38 8.60
CA THR A 226 -8.70 21.50 7.83
C THR A 226 -7.22 21.22 7.55
N GLN A 227 -6.95 20.46 6.49
CA GLN A 227 -5.61 20.11 6.03
C GLN A 227 -5.05 21.20 5.11
N ASN A 228 -4.40 22.22 5.69
CA ASN A 228 -3.44 23.04 4.94
C ASN A 228 -2.07 22.35 4.83
N GLU A 229 -1.89 21.19 5.50
CA GLU A 229 -0.74 20.30 5.31
C GLU A 229 -1.22 18.99 4.67
N PRO A 230 -0.42 18.36 3.79
CA PRO A 230 -0.73 17.09 3.10
C PRO A 230 -0.67 15.88 4.04
N GLY A 231 -1.38 15.97 5.17
CA GLY A 231 -1.37 15.02 6.26
C GLY A 231 -2.45 13.96 6.12
N PHE A 232 -2.43 13.18 5.05
CA PHE A 232 -3.27 11.99 4.83
C PHE A 232 -4.76 12.29 4.58
N PRO A 233 -5.30 12.08 3.35
CA PRO A 233 -6.72 12.30 3.09
C PRO A 233 -7.53 11.29 3.90
N PHE A 234 -8.22 11.80 4.94
CA PHE A 234 -9.11 11.02 5.80
C PHE A 234 -10.07 10.12 4.98
N GLY A 235 -10.53 10.62 3.83
CA GLY A 235 -11.37 9.88 2.89
C GLY A 235 -10.75 8.55 2.42
N VAL A 236 -9.45 8.51 2.15
CA VAL A 236 -8.78 7.29 1.66
C VAL A 236 -8.61 6.25 2.75
N SER A 237 -8.33 6.69 3.97
CA SER A 237 -8.33 5.79 5.13
C SER A 237 -9.69 5.13 5.33
N LEU A 238 -10.75 5.91 5.14
CA LEU A 238 -12.13 5.46 5.32
C LEU A 238 -12.54 4.48 4.20
N ILE A 239 -12.17 4.77 2.95
CA ILE A 239 -12.34 3.85 1.82
C ILE A 239 -11.62 2.53 2.09
N ARG A 240 -10.37 2.56 2.56
CA ARG A 240 -9.60 1.36 2.92
C ARG A 240 -10.26 0.57 4.06
N SER A 241 -10.75 1.26 5.08
CA SER A 241 -11.48 0.65 6.20
C SER A 241 -12.73 -0.08 5.71
N LEU A 242 -13.47 0.50 4.77
CA LEU A 242 -14.60 -0.18 4.14
C LEU A 242 -14.18 -1.42 3.34
N GLY A 243 -13.03 -1.35 2.66
CA GLY A 243 -12.43 -2.52 2.00
C GLY A 243 -12.20 -3.68 2.97
N PHE A 244 -11.60 -3.41 4.14
CA PHE A 244 -11.39 -4.44 5.17
C PHE A 244 -12.71 -4.97 5.74
N PHE A 245 -13.68 -4.09 5.97
CA PHE A 245 -15.02 -4.50 6.41
C PHE A 245 -15.73 -5.40 5.39
N ALA A 246 -15.64 -5.06 4.10
CA ALA A 246 -16.16 -5.89 3.01
C ALA A 246 -15.48 -7.25 2.96
N SER A 247 -14.17 -7.32 3.22
CA SER A 247 -13.44 -8.59 3.31
C SER A 247 -13.95 -9.48 4.44
N ILE A 248 -14.24 -8.92 5.62
CA ILE A 248 -14.83 -9.66 6.74
C ILE A 248 -16.20 -10.23 6.35
N VAL A 249 -17.03 -9.45 5.66
CA VAL A 249 -18.32 -9.94 5.17
C VAL A 249 -18.14 -11.02 4.11
N GLY A 250 -17.16 -10.88 3.22
CA GLY A 250 -16.75 -11.93 2.27
C GLY A 250 -16.41 -13.24 2.98
N CYS A 251 -15.61 -13.19 4.06
CA CYS A 251 -15.28 -14.36 4.87
C CYS A 251 -16.51 -15.05 5.48
N ILE A 252 -17.51 -14.27 5.92
CA ILE A 252 -18.78 -14.80 6.45
C ILE A 252 -19.55 -15.51 5.32
N VAL A 253 -19.63 -14.90 4.13
CA VAL A 253 -20.30 -15.50 2.97
C VAL A 253 -19.60 -16.80 2.55
N GLU A 254 -18.26 -16.83 2.52
CA GLU A 254 -17.51 -18.03 2.21
C GLU A 254 -17.71 -19.14 3.25
N THR A 255 -17.84 -18.79 4.52
CA THR A 255 -18.20 -19.73 5.59
C THR A 255 -19.59 -20.35 5.35
N LEU A 256 -20.58 -19.53 4.98
CA LEU A 256 -21.94 -19.99 4.69
C LEU A 256 -21.99 -20.89 3.45
N LYS A 257 -21.16 -20.59 2.45
CA LYS A 257 -20.96 -21.42 1.26
C LYS A 257 -20.30 -22.75 1.60
N ALA A 258 -19.27 -22.75 2.45
CA ALA A 258 -18.62 -23.97 2.93
C ALA A 258 -19.60 -24.85 3.73
N ALA A 259 -20.56 -24.24 4.44
CA ALA A 259 -21.66 -24.91 5.12
C ALA A 259 -22.80 -25.37 4.17
N LYS A 260 -22.69 -25.15 2.85
CA LYS A 260 -23.69 -25.47 1.83
C LYS A 260 -25.07 -24.81 2.06
N VAL A 261 -25.09 -23.68 2.75
CA VAL A 261 -26.32 -22.91 3.01
C VAL A 261 -26.68 -22.03 1.79
N ILE A 262 -25.66 -21.62 1.03
CA ILE A 262 -25.74 -20.61 -0.03
C ILE A 262 -25.15 -21.17 -1.32
N ASP A 263 -25.85 -20.99 -2.44
CA ASP A 263 -25.36 -21.31 -3.79
C ASP A 263 -24.42 -20.23 -4.33
N THR A 264 -23.54 -20.61 -5.26
CA THR A 264 -22.58 -19.70 -5.91
C THR A 264 -23.24 -18.49 -6.57
N THR A 265 -24.46 -18.61 -7.09
CA THR A 265 -25.19 -17.47 -7.67
C THR A 265 -25.62 -16.47 -6.60
N LEU A 266 -26.06 -16.95 -5.43
CA LEU A 266 -26.49 -16.11 -4.31
C LEU A 266 -25.28 -15.42 -3.66
N ASP A 267 -24.11 -16.08 -3.64
CA ASP A 267 -22.82 -15.51 -3.22
C ASP A 267 -22.48 -14.22 -4.02
N PHE A 268 -22.48 -14.29 -5.35
CA PHE A 268 -22.24 -13.11 -6.20
C PHE A 268 -23.25 -11.98 -5.98
N ILE A 269 -24.53 -12.32 -5.83
CA ILE A 269 -25.60 -11.33 -5.60
C ILE A 269 -25.42 -10.64 -4.24
N LEU A 270 -25.13 -11.40 -3.18
CA LEU A 270 -24.90 -10.85 -1.84
C LEU A 270 -23.68 -9.95 -1.81
N LEU A 271 -22.58 -10.37 -2.43
CA LEU A 271 -21.34 -9.60 -2.47
C LEU A 271 -21.53 -8.29 -3.26
N PHE A 272 -22.20 -8.34 -4.41
CA PHE A 272 -22.50 -7.14 -5.19
C PHE A 272 -23.44 -6.17 -4.45
N SER A 273 -24.50 -6.69 -3.83
CA SER A 273 -25.44 -5.90 -3.02
C SER A 273 -24.73 -5.21 -1.86
N PHE A 274 -23.83 -5.93 -1.19
CA PHE A 274 -23.07 -5.39 -0.08
C PHE A 274 -22.10 -4.28 -0.51
N ILE A 275 -21.34 -4.49 -1.59
CA ILE A 275 -20.46 -3.45 -2.16
C ILE A 275 -21.27 -2.22 -2.55
N PHE A 276 -22.44 -2.41 -3.17
CA PHE A 276 -23.32 -1.32 -3.57
C PHE A 276 -23.81 -0.51 -2.36
N ILE A 277 -24.30 -1.18 -1.30
CA ILE A 277 -24.75 -0.52 -0.07
C ILE A 277 -23.58 0.20 0.61
N ALA A 278 -22.42 -0.43 0.73
CA ALA A 278 -21.24 0.18 1.33
C ALA A 278 -20.79 1.45 0.56
N THR A 279 -20.86 1.40 -0.77
CA THR A 279 -20.56 2.56 -1.64
C THR A 279 -21.56 3.70 -1.41
N LEU A 280 -22.86 3.39 -1.33
CA LEU A 280 -23.88 4.40 -1.04
C LEU A 280 -23.67 5.03 0.35
N VAL A 281 -23.36 4.23 1.37
CA VAL A 281 -23.06 4.72 2.72
C VAL A 281 -21.83 5.62 2.69
N LEU A 282 -20.76 5.23 1.99
CA LEU A 282 -19.58 6.08 1.82
C LEU A 282 -19.95 7.42 1.17
N ILE A 283 -20.72 7.41 0.08
CA ILE A 283 -21.16 8.62 -0.61
C ILE A 283 -21.98 9.51 0.33
N VAL A 284 -22.90 8.95 1.12
CA VAL A 284 -23.71 9.72 2.08
C VAL A 284 -22.84 10.31 3.19
N VAL A 285 -21.88 9.55 3.70
CA VAL A 285 -20.92 10.02 4.71
C VAL A 285 -20.09 11.16 4.12
N LEU A 286 -19.48 10.95 2.96
CA LEU A 286 -18.68 11.98 2.27
C LEU A 286 -19.51 13.21 1.97
N TRP A 287 -20.74 13.08 1.47
CA TRP A 287 -21.65 14.20 1.23
C TRP A 287 -21.91 14.95 2.54
N LYS A 288 -22.30 14.26 3.62
CA LYS A 288 -22.65 14.89 4.89
C LYS A 288 -21.47 15.62 5.53
N TYR A 289 -20.26 15.09 5.38
CA TYR A 289 -19.05 15.78 5.85
C TYR A 289 -18.70 16.94 4.91
N HIS A 290 -18.70 16.74 3.59
CA HIS A 290 -18.38 17.78 2.60
C HIS A 290 -19.36 18.96 2.66
N SER A 291 -20.65 18.73 2.84
CA SER A 291 -21.65 19.81 2.93
C SER A 291 -21.43 20.70 4.15
N LYS A 292 -20.83 20.15 5.22
CA LYS A 292 -20.41 20.93 6.38
C LYS A 292 -19.20 21.82 6.08
N PHE A 293 -18.32 21.40 5.16
CA PHE A 293 -17.13 22.16 4.76
C PHE A 293 -17.38 23.16 3.65
N ASN A 294 -18.36 22.92 2.77
CA ASN A 294 -18.74 23.86 1.72
C ASN A 294 -19.21 25.22 2.28
N GLN A 295 -19.66 25.26 3.53
CA GLN A 295 -20.01 26.51 4.22
C GLN A 295 -18.78 27.26 4.78
N PHE A 296 -17.63 26.60 4.90
CA PHE A 296 -16.38 27.22 5.34
C PHE A 296 -15.47 27.55 4.16
N ASP A 297 -15.53 26.79 3.05
CA ASP A 297 -14.65 26.98 1.90
C ASP A 297 -14.92 28.30 1.14
N ASP A 298 -16.16 28.77 1.11
CA ASP A 298 -16.52 30.03 0.42
C ASP A 298 -16.07 31.29 1.18
N ASP A 299 -15.68 31.18 2.46
CA ASP A 299 -15.31 32.32 3.33
C ASP A 299 -13.85 32.29 3.84
N VAL A 300 -13.06 31.24 3.53
CA VAL A 300 -11.64 31.19 3.91
C VAL A 300 -10.83 32.02 2.91
N ASP A 301 -10.71 33.31 3.22
CA ASP A 301 -9.79 34.23 2.58
C ASP A 301 -8.37 33.65 2.69
N VAL A 302 -7.77 33.23 1.57
CA VAL A 302 -6.48 32.50 1.46
C VAL A 302 -5.32 33.26 2.13
N ASN A 303 -5.54 34.54 2.45
CA ASN A 303 -4.60 35.43 3.13
C ASN A 303 -4.63 35.34 4.68
N LEU A 304 -5.61 34.66 5.29
CA LEU A 304 -5.67 34.44 6.74
C LEU A 304 -5.11 33.07 7.12
N LEU A 305 -3.82 33.03 7.45
CA LEU A 305 -3.23 31.89 8.15
C LEU A 305 -3.75 31.87 9.59
N LEU A 306 -4.72 31.00 9.86
CA LEU A 306 -5.21 30.72 11.21
C LEU A 306 -4.23 29.78 11.91
N HIS A 307 -3.49 30.29 12.90
CA HIS A 307 -2.59 29.49 13.71
C HIS A 307 -3.29 29.11 15.02
N TYR A 308 -3.51 27.82 15.25
CA TYR A 308 -4.09 27.35 16.52
C TYR A 308 -3.02 27.32 17.60
N ASN A 309 -3.13 28.22 18.58
CA ASN A 309 -2.19 28.27 19.70
C ASN A 309 -2.64 27.29 20.78
N ARG A 310 -1.86 26.21 20.95
CA ARG A 310 -2.19 25.07 21.82
C ARG A 310 -2.24 25.46 23.30
N ASP A 311 -1.44 26.44 23.71
CA ASP A 311 -1.33 26.86 25.11
C ASP A 311 -2.50 27.75 25.53
N THR A 312 -3.02 28.57 24.60
CA THR A 312 -4.15 29.46 24.86
C THR A 312 -5.49 28.82 24.48
N LYS A 313 -5.48 27.72 23.72
CA LYS A 313 -6.66 27.09 23.11
C LYS A 313 -7.49 28.09 22.30
N GLN A 314 -6.84 29.07 21.70
CA GLN A 314 -7.46 30.08 20.85
C GLN A 314 -6.84 30.06 19.46
N ILE A 315 -7.63 30.45 18.46
CA ILE A 315 -7.20 30.56 17.07
C ILE A 315 -6.72 32.00 16.87
N GLU A 316 -5.43 32.18 16.57
CA GLU A 316 -4.84 33.49 16.29
C GLU A 316 -4.73 33.69 14.77
N VAL A 317 -5.16 34.86 14.30
CA VAL A 317 -5.03 35.26 12.88
C VAL A 317 -3.64 35.88 12.69
N VAL A 318 -2.76 35.21 11.94
CA VAL A 318 -1.45 35.78 11.58
C VAL A 318 -1.59 36.56 10.28
N SER A 319 -1.66 37.89 10.38
CA SER A 319 -1.65 38.75 9.19
C SER A 319 -0.25 38.76 8.55
N PRO A 320 -0.10 38.55 7.24
CA PRO A 320 1.20 38.46 6.55
C PRO A 320 2.01 39.77 6.50
N THR A 321 1.54 40.86 7.11
CA THR A 321 2.11 42.21 6.98
C THR A 321 3.25 42.57 7.94
N SER A 322 3.91 41.60 8.56
CA SER A 322 5.06 41.86 9.45
C SER A 322 6.33 41.09 9.08
N SER A 323 6.69 41.04 7.80
CA SER A 323 8.11 40.98 7.43
C SER A 323 8.76 42.34 7.73
N LYS A 324 8.92 42.64 9.02
CA LYS A 324 9.83 43.72 9.45
C LYS A 324 11.21 43.35 8.95
N ASN A 325 11.76 44.20 8.09
CA ASN A 325 13.16 44.25 7.67
C ASN A 325 14.08 43.83 8.83
N ILE A 326 14.62 42.62 8.76
CA ILE A 326 15.85 42.27 9.47
C ILE A 326 16.97 42.78 8.57
N SER A 327 17.21 44.08 8.65
CA SER A 327 18.48 44.71 8.32
C SER A 327 19.16 44.99 9.66
N ASP A 328 20.02 44.07 10.09
CA ASP A 328 21.37 44.29 10.63
C ASP A 328 21.98 42.99 11.17
#